data_AF-A0A1A3NPP9-F1
#
_entry.id   AF-A0A1A3NPP9-F1
#
_cell.length_a   1.000
_cell.length_b   1.000
_cell.length_c   1.000
_cell.angle_alpha   90.00
_cell.angle_beta   90.00
_cell.angle_gamma   90.00
#
_symmetry.space_group_name_H-M   'P 1'
#
loop_
_entity.id
_entity.type
_entity.pdbx_description
1 polymer ?
#
loop_
_entity_poly.entity_id
_entity_poly.type
_entity_poly.pdbx_seq_one_letter_code
_entity_poly.pdbx_strand_id
1 'polypeptide(L)'
;MSQLPTELSKLLPAIADIGAPFNKTDSVDDPDLPFRRLIRAGSYRDDWFVWYEHGGVGYFWQAVVARVPSNGPAIVLADAGTVSDALCTFTDGVLAGRVPPYPAGTWAASAL
;
A
#
# COMPACT_ATOMS: atom_id res chain seq x y z
N MET A 1 -5.62 -13.69 -2.75
CA MET A 1 -5.03 -13.24 -4.03
C MET A 1 -4.58 -11.80 -3.81
N SER A 2 -3.37 -11.42 -4.25
CA SER A 2 -2.77 -10.09 -3.94
C SER A 2 -3.64 -8.92 -4.41
N GLN A 3 -3.80 -7.89 -3.56
CA GLN A 3 -4.63 -6.68 -3.74
C GLN A 3 -4.03 -5.62 -4.68
N LEU A 4 -2.84 -5.89 -5.24
CA LEU A 4 -2.07 -4.97 -6.09
C LEU A 4 -1.74 -5.63 -7.43
N PRO A 5 -1.57 -4.86 -8.53
CA PRO A 5 -1.05 -5.40 -9.79
C PRO A 5 0.21 -6.22 -9.56
N THR A 6 0.40 -7.30 -10.33
CA THR A 6 1.56 -8.19 -10.16
C THR A 6 2.88 -7.43 -10.23
N GLU A 7 3.04 -6.51 -11.19
CA GLU A 7 4.25 -5.70 -11.30
C GLU A 7 4.46 -4.74 -10.12
N LEU A 8 3.38 -4.22 -9.54
CA LEU A 8 3.46 -3.40 -8.34
C LEU A 8 3.79 -4.25 -7.10
N SER A 9 3.21 -5.45 -7.02
CA SER A 9 3.50 -6.44 -5.98
C SER A 9 4.96 -6.91 -6.03
N LYS A 10 5.61 -6.89 -7.20
CA LYS A 10 7.03 -7.20 -7.34
C LYS A 10 7.95 -6.09 -6.81
N LEU A 11 7.49 -4.84 -6.82
CA LEU A 11 8.24 -3.72 -6.24
C LEU A 11 8.14 -3.68 -4.71
N LEU A 12 7.07 -4.22 -4.17
CA LEU A 12 6.80 -4.17 -2.74
C LEU A 12 7.18 -5.51 -2.11
N PRO A 13 7.89 -5.51 -0.98
CA PRO A 13 8.03 -6.72 -0.18
C PRO A 13 6.66 -7.23 0.28
N ALA A 14 6.62 -8.46 0.80
CA ALA A 14 5.40 -9.09 1.28
C ALA A 14 4.59 -8.15 2.20
N ILE A 15 3.28 -8.05 1.92
CA ILE A 15 2.35 -7.11 2.52
C ILE A 15 1.03 -7.83 2.84
N ALA A 16 0.54 -7.64 4.06
CA ALA A 16 -0.76 -8.12 4.50
C ALA A 16 -1.88 -7.24 3.93
N ASP A 17 -3.05 -7.85 3.74
CA ASP A 17 -4.28 -7.16 3.37
C ASP A 17 -4.71 -6.15 4.47
N ILE A 18 -5.55 -5.18 4.10
CA ILE A 18 -6.09 -4.19 5.04
C ILE A 18 -6.76 -4.90 6.24
N GLY A 19 -6.30 -4.57 7.44
CA GLY A 19 -6.82 -5.11 8.70
C GLY A 19 -6.34 -6.52 9.07
N ALA A 20 -5.62 -7.22 8.20
CA ALA A 20 -5.08 -8.55 8.50
C ALA A 20 -3.94 -8.49 9.54
N PRO A 21 -3.57 -9.64 10.16
CA PRO A 21 -2.39 -9.73 11.02
C PRO A 21 -1.10 -9.48 10.25
N PHE A 22 -0.10 -8.89 10.92
CA PHE A 22 1.23 -8.65 10.39
C PHE A 22 2.22 -8.49 11.56
N ASN A 23 3.51 -8.69 11.31
CA ASN A 23 4.57 -8.48 12.30
C ASN A 23 4.82 -6.97 12.48
N LYS A 24 4.25 -6.41 13.56
CA LYS A 24 4.32 -4.97 13.86
C LYS A 24 5.66 -4.55 14.49
N THR A 25 6.28 -5.43 15.26
CA THR A 25 7.57 -5.19 15.93
C THR A 25 8.64 -6.12 15.36
N ASP A 26 9.88 -5.99 15.82
CA ASP A 26 10.97 -6.92 15.51
C ASP A 26 10.88 -8.24 16.29
N SER A 27 9.97 -8.35 17.26
CA SER A 27 9.62 -9.62 17.89
C SER A 27 8.66 -10.38 16.99
N VAL A 28 9.15 -11.47 16.40
CA VAL A 28 8.38 -12.29 15.45
C VAL A 28 7.55 -13.32 16.20
N ASP A 29 6.24 -13.12 16.20
CA ASP A 29 5.28 -14.08 16.76
C ASP A 29 4.94 -15.19 15.76
N ASP A 30 4.87 -14.85 14.47
CA ASP A 30 4.61 -15.78 13.36
C ASP A 30 5.51 -15.42 12.16
N PRO A 31 6.44 -16.31 11.76
CA PRO A 31 7.37 -16.05 10.66
C PRO A 31 6.71 -16.00 9.28
N ASP A 32 5.48 -16.51 9.14
CA ASP A 32 4.74 -16.48 7.88
C ASP A 32 4.01 -15.14 7.67
N LEU A 33 3.89 -14.32 8.73
CA LEU A 33 3.29 -12.99 8.63
C LEU A 33 4.26 -11.98 8.00
N PRO A 34 3.77 -11.12 7.09
CA PRO A 34 4.57 -10.03 6.54
C PRO A 34 4.83 -8.95 7.60
N PHE A 35 5.86 -8.14 7.39
CA PHE A 35 6.15 -6.94 8.21
C PHE A 35 5.45 -5.68 7.71
N ARG A 36 4.60 -5.79 6.68
CA ARG A 36 3.86 -4.68 6.11
C ARG A 36 2.38 -4.98 6.13
N ARG A 37 1.55 -3.96 6.30
CA ARG A 37 0.09 -4.07 6.13
C ARG A 37 -0.45 -2.95 5.28
N LEU A 38 -1.21 -3.30 4.25
CA LEU A 38 -1.84 -2.32 3.38
C LEU A 38 -2.82 -1.46 4.19
N ILE A 39 -2.81 -0.16 3.93
CA ILE A 39 -3.80 0.80 4.45
C ILE A 39 -4.74 1.18 3.31
N ARG A 40 -4.18 1.58 2.17
CA ARG A 40 -4.92 1.87 0.94
C ARG A 40 -3.98 1.88 -0.26
N ALA A 41 -4.56 1.71 -1.42
CA ALA A 41 -3.88 1.95 -2.69
C ALA A 41 -4.86 2.59 -3.67
N GLY A 42 -4.35 3.12 -4.78
CA GLY A 42 -5.19 3.63 -5.85
C GLY A 42 -4.32 3.99 -7.05
N SER A 43 -4.97 4.32 -8.17
CA SER A 43 -4.25 4.67 -9.38
C SER A 43 -4.95 5.72 -10.21
N TYR A 44 -4.16 6.38 -11.06
CA TYR A 44 -4.63 7.23 -12.12
C TYR A 44 -3.75 6.97 -13.34
N ARG A 45 -4.36 6.39 -14.39
CA ARG A 45 -3.63 5.82 -15.54
C ARG A 45 -2.61 4.78 -15.05
N ASP A 46 -1.35 4.95 -15.40
CA ASP A 46 -0.27 4.05 -15.04
C ASP A 46 0.37 4.42 -13.68
N ASP A 47 -0.01 5.52 -13.06
CA ASP A 47 0.55 5.94 -11.78
C ASP A 47 -0.27 5.37 -10.63
N TRP A 48 0.40 4.65 -9.74
CA TRP A 48 -0.16 4.01 -8.55
C TRP A 48 0.39 4.65 -7.30
N PHE A 49 -0.42 4.71 -6.25
CA PHE A 49 0.05 4.93 -4.89
C PHE A 49 -0.31 3.72 -4.02
N VAL A 50 0.56 3.40 -3.07
CA VAL A 50 0.37 2.35 -2.07
C VAL A 50 0.82 2.85 -0.72
N TRP A 51 -0.07 2.82 0.26
CA TRP A 51 0.25 3.20 1.62
C TRP A 51 0.09 2.03 2.55
N TYR A 52 1.05 1.92 3.46
CA TYR A 52 1.14 0.77 4.31
C TYR A 52 1.79 1.11 5.65
N GLU A 53 1.45 0.30 6.64
CA GLU A 53 2.17 0.24 7.91
C GLU A 53 3.40 -0.65 7.71
N HIS A 54 4.53 -0.27 8.30
CA HIS A 54 5.78 -1.02 8.29
C HIS A 54 6.21 -1.30 9.73
N GLY A 55 6.30 -2.58 10.08
CA GLY A 55 6.82 -3.06 11.36
C GLY A 55 8.31 -3.41 11.32
N GLY A 56 8.79 -4.01 12.40
CA GLY A 56 10.19 -4.36 12.62
C GLY A 56 10.80 -3.54 13.76
N VAL A 57 12.10 -3.25 13.68
CA VAL A 57 12.84 -2.50 14.73
C VAL A 57 12.21 -1.13 14.99
N GLY A 58 11.58 -0.54 13.97
CA GLY A 58 10.72 0.61 14.09
C GLY A 58 9.33 0.34 13.51
N TYR A 59 8.33 1.00 14.08
CA TYR A 59 6.97 1.01 13.55
C TYR A 59 6.66 2.38 12.92
N PHE A 60 6.31 2.39 11.63
CA PHE A 60 6.07 3.62 10.89
C PHE A 60 5.10 3.41 9.72
N TRP A 61 4.68 4.51 9.09
CA TRP A 61 3.83 4.52 7.92
C TRP A 61 4.66 4.90 6.69
N GLN A 62 4.35 4.29 5.55
CA GLN A 62 5.04 4.59 4.30
C GLN A 62 4.04 4.77 3.16
N ALA A 63 4.37 5.69 2.24
CA ALA A 63 3.69 5.91 0.99
C ALA A 63 4.67 5.75 -0.16
N VAL A 64 4.36 4.84 -1.08
CA VAL A 64 5.07 4.66 -2.33
C VAL A 64 4.18 5.13 -3.46
N VAL A 65 4.74 5.92 -4.36
CA VAL A 65 4.15 6.23 -5.66
C VAL A 65 5.01 5.60 -6.73
N ALA A 66 4.40 4.83 -7.62
CA ALA A 66 5.10 4.13 -8.69
C ALA A 66 4.33 4.25 -10.00
N ARG A 67 5.07 4.34 -11.11
CA ARG A 67 4.52 4.16 -12.45
C ARG A 67 4.59 2.69 -12.83
N VAL A 68 3.47 2.11 -13.22
CA VAL A 68 3.32 0.72 -13.64
C VAL A 68 2.79 0.71 -15.08
N PRO A 69 3.66 0.83 -16.08
CA PRO A 69 3.24 0.83 -17.48
C PRO A 69 2.67 -0.54 -17.87
N SER A 70 1.76 -0.55 -18.84
CA SER A 70 1.16 -1.79 -19.38
C SER A 70 2.19 -2.78 -19.93
N ASN A 71 3.29 -2.26 -20.49
CA ASN A 71 4.42 -3.04 -20.98
C ASN A 71 5.73 -2.43 -20.45
N GLY A 72 6.36 -3.10 -19.48
CA GLY A 72 7.64 -2.70 -18.94
C GLY A 72 7.72 -2.87 -17.42
N PRO A 73 8.90 -2.64 -16.82
CA PRO A 73 9.07 -2.69 -15.38
C PRO A 73 8.36 -1.51 -14.71
N ALA A 74 7.87 -1.74 -13.50
CA ALA A 74 7.38 -0.66 -12.66
C ALA A 74 8.54 0.21 -12.14
N ILE A 75 8.28 1.52 -11.98
CA ILE A 75 9.28 2.54 -11.62
C ILE A 75 8.80 3.29 -10.40
N VAL A 76 9.59 3.30 -9.32
CA VAL A 76 9.29 4.12 -8.13
C VAL A 76 9.49 5.60 -8.48
N LEU A 77 8.43 6.39 -8.34
CA LEU A 77 8.44 7.85 -8.56
C LEU A 77 8.68 8.61 -7.25
N ALA A 78 8.14 8.11 -6.14
CA ALA A 78 8.34 8.66 -4.82
C ALA A 78 8.23 7.56 -3.75
N ASP A 79 9.00 7.70 -2.68
CA ASP A 79 8.92 6.85 -1.50
C ASP A 79 9.16 7.71 -0.26
N ALA A 80 8.17 7.78 0.63
CA ALA A 80 8.21 8.63 1.80
C ALA A 80 7.65 7.89 3.02
N GLY A 81 8.42 7.90 4.12
CA GLY A 81 8.04 7.36 5.42
C GLY A 81 7.76 8.45 6.44
N THR A 82 6.90 8.14 7.42
CA THR A 82 6.64 8.97 8.59
C THR A 82 6.41 8.10 9.82
N VAL A 83 6.84 8.56 10.99
CA VAL A 83 6.63 7.88 12.28
C VAL A 83 5.26 8.19 12.90
N SER A 84 4.43 9.00 12.24
CA SER A 84 3.08 9.33 12.65
C SER A 84 2.06 9.03 11.57
N ASP A 85 0.79 8.89 11.95
CA ASP A 85 -0.33 8.70 11.04
C ASP A 85 -0.67 9.94 10.19
N ALA A 86 0.11 11.02 10.26
CA ALA A 86 -0.18 12.31 9.62
C ALA A 86 -0.42 12.18 8.11
N LEU A 87 0.31 11.30 7.42
CA LEU A 87 0.11 11.03 6.00
C LEU A 87 -1.29 10.42 5.74
N CYS A 88 -1.76 9.54 6.62
CA CYS A 88 -3.10 8.98 6.59
C CYS A 88 -4.15 10.04 6.92
N THR A 89 -4.00 10.74 8.04
CA THR A 89 -4.94 11.76 8.53
C THR A 89 -5.14 12.91 7.52
N PHE A 90 -4.06 13.45 6.98
CA PHE A 90 -4.11 14.58 6.04
C PHE A 90 -4.96 14.26 4.80
N THR A 91 -4.72 13.08 4.27
CA THR A 91 -5.32 12.66 3.01
C THR A 91 -6.68 12.00 3.18
N ASP A 92 -6.99 11.41 4.33
CA ASP A 92 -8.38 11.09 4.70
C ASP A 92 -9.22 12.37 4.73
N GLY A 93 -8.67 13.47 5.26
CA GLY A 93 -9.31 14.78 5.23
C GLY A 93 -9.50 15.34 3.81
N VAL A 94 -8.46 15.31 2.97
CA VAL A 94 -8.51 15.86 1.60
C VAL A 94 -9.36 15.00 0.67
N LEU A 95 -9.22 13.68 0.76
CA LEU A 95 -9.95 12.77 -0.10
C LEU A 95 -11.36 12.54 0.42
N ALA A 96 -11.63 12.69 1.72
CA ALA A 96 -12.93 12.38 2.34
C ALA A 96 -13.48 11.00 1.89
N GLY A 97 -12.57 10.01 1.72
CA GLY A 97 -12.88 8.69 1.17
C GLY A 97 -13.02 8.61 -0.37
N ARG A 98 -12.91 9.73 -1.09
CA ARG A 98 -12.95 9.83 -2.56
C ARG A 98 -11.58 9.54 -3.17
N VAL A 99 -11.03 8.37 -2.85
CA VAL A 99 -9.93 7.81 -3.64
C VAL A 99 -10.40 7.73 -5.10
N PRO A 100 -9.56 8.09 -6.10
CA PRO A 100 -9.94 7.93 -7.52
C PRO A 100 -10.59 6.57 -7.76
N PRO A 101 -11.68 6.51 -8.55
CA PRO A 101 -12.38 5.26 -8.78
C PRO A 101 -11.37 4.26 -9.32
N TYR A 102 -11.26 3.16 -8.61
CA TYR A 102 -10.33 2.15 -9.00
C TYR A 102 -10.74 1.63 -10.39
N PRO A 103 -9.78 1.31 -11.29
CA PRO A 103 -10.11 0.75 -12.59
C PRO A 103 -11.05 -0.45 -12.47
N ALA A 104 -11.98 -0.61 -13.41
CA ALA A 104 -12.91 -1.74 -13.40
C ALA A 104 -12.14 -3.07 -13.26
N GLY A 105 -12.56 -3.94 -12.33
CA GLY A 105 -11.90 -5.21 -12.01
C GLY A 105 -10.91 -5.17 -10.85
N THR A 106 -10.76 -4.02 -10.17
CA THR A 106 -10.00 -3.89 -8.92
C THR A 106 -10.92 -3.98 -7.70
N TRP A 107 -10.38 -4.43 -6.56
CA TRP A 107 -11.18 -4.83 -5.39
C TRP A 107 -12.10 -3.74 -4.83
N ALA A 108 -11.70 -2.47 -4.83
CA ALA A 108 -12.54 -1.40 -4.30
C ALA A 108 -13.60 -0.89 -5.29
N ALA A 109 -13.56 -1.32 -6.56
CA ALA A 109 -14.72 -1.25 -7.44
C ALA A 109 -15.73 -2.39 -7.18
N SER A 110 -15.31 -3.47 -6.52
CA SER A 110 -16.14 -4.66 -6.20
C SER A 110 -16.78 -4.62 -4.81
N ALA A 111 -16.57 -3.55 -4.04
CA ALA A 111 -17.12 -3.37 -2.69
C ALA A 111 -18.32 -2.40 -2.64
N LEU A 112 -18.89 -2.05 -3.79
CA LEU A 112 -20.15 -1.30 -3.94
C LEU A 112 -21.29 -2.21 -4.37
#